data_AF-W7DIW0-F1
#
_entry.id   AF-W7DIW0-F1
#
_cell.length_a   1.000
_cell.length_b   1.000
_cell.length_c   1.000
_cell.angle_alpha   90.00
_cell.angle_beta   90.00
_cell.angle_gamma   90.00
#
_symmetry.space_group_name_H-M   'P 1'
#
loop_
_entity.id
_entity.type
_entity.pdbx_description
1 polymer ?
#
loop_
_entity_poly.entity_id
_entity_poly.type
_entity_poly.pdbx_seq_one_letter_code
_entity_poly.pdbx_strand_id
1 'polypeptide(L)'
;MEDYPISANIMYKALRLSPSPVIIADPTIEGTPFVFVNHSFEKLTGYSKDEIIGKNGSFLQGPDTNVESLKQISDAIRNEKSITQILKNYKKKWGIFL
;
A
#
# COMPACT_ATOMS: atom_id res chain seq x y z
N MET A 1 -18.33 11.01 20.01
CA MET A 1 -18.52 11.68 18.71
C MET A 1 -19.25 10.65 17.87
N GLU A 2 -20.48 10.91 17.46
CA GLU A 2 -21.27 9.92 16.72
C GLU A 2 -20.71 9.81 15.31
N ASP A 3 -20.36 8.61 14.87
CA ASP A 3 -19.86 8.38 13.51
C ASP A 3 -20.98 8.69 12.51
N TYR A 4 -20.88 9.83 11.84
CA TYR A 4 -21.82 10.20 10.80
C TYR A 4 -21.61 9.27 9.60
N PRO A 5 -22.65 8.65 9.03
CA PRO A 5 -22.48 7.72 7.91
C PRO A 5 -21.89 8.45 6.70
N ILE A 6 -20.65 8.11 6.35
CA ILE A 6 -19.98 8.63 5.15
C ILE A 6 -20.28 7.68 4.00
N SER A 7 -20.79 8.23 2.88
CA SER A 7 -21.00 7.40 1.68
C SER A 7 -19.67 6.87 1.13
N ALA A 8 -19.68 5.65 0.61
CA ALA A 8 -18.50 5.03 -0.01
C ALA A 8 -17.89 5.91 -1.12
N ASN A 9 -18.72 6.64 -1.89
CA ASN A 9 -18.25 7.57 -2.93
C ASN A 9 -17.48 8.77 -2.34
N ILE A 10 -17.92 9.32 -1.20
CA ILE A 10 -17.19 10.41 -0.52
C ILE A 10 -15.85 9.90 -0.02
N MET A 11 -15.82 8.72 0.62
CA MET A 11 -14.57 8.12 1.09
C MET A 11 -13.62 7.80 -0.07
N TYR A 12 -14.13 7.23 -1.17
CA TYR A 12 -13.34 6.99 -2.38
C TYR A 12 -12.70 8.28 -2.92
N LYS A 13 -13.47 9.38 -3.00
CA LYS A 13 -12.94 10.68 -3.42
C LYS A 13 -11.87 11.19 -2.46
N ALA A 14 -12.08 11.07 -1.14
CA ALA A 14 -11.11 11.49 -0.14
C ALA A 14 -9.79 10.71 -0.26
N LEU A 15 -9.84 9.38 -0.38
CA LEU A 15 -8.64 8.54 -0.57
C LEU A 15 -7.92 8.87 -1.88
N ARG A 16 -8.67 9.06 -2.96
CA ARG A 16 -8.13 9.41 -4.28
C ARG A 16 -7.43 10.77 -4.32
N LEU A 17 -7.96 11.75 -3.58
CA LEU A 17 -7.44 13.13 -3.54
C LEU A 17 -6.42 13.38 -2.43
N SER A 18 -6.22 12.41 -1.53
CA SER A 18 -5.27 12.54 -0.43
C SER A 18 -3.84 12.82 -0.94
N PRO A 19 -3.14 13.82 -0.37
CA PRO A 19 -1.74 14.08 -0.72
C PRO A 19 -0.80 12.97 -0.21
N SER A 20 -1.23 12.20 0.79
CA SER A 20 -0.46 11.06 1.28
C SER A 20 -0.61 9.87 0.32
N PRO A 21 0.46 9.10 0.06
CA PRO A 21 0.37 7.82 -0.65
C PRO A 21 -0.55 6.86 0.10
N VAL A 22 -1.54 6.30 -0.61
CA VAL A 22 -2.50 5.35 -0.04
C VAL A 22 -2.69 4.18 -0.99
N ILE A 23 -2.72 2.97 -0.41
CA ILE A 23 -3.03 1.71 -1.09
C ILE A 23 -4.12 0.97 -0.32
N ILE A 24 -4.87 0.11 -1.00
CA ILE A 24 -5.73 -0.91 -0.38
C ILE A 24 -5.36 -2.23 -1.05
N ALA A 25 -5.11 -3.25 -0.23
CA ALA A 25 -4.87 -4.62 -0.67
C ALA A 25 -6.04 -5.51 -0.21
N ASP A 26 -6.37 -6.51 -1.01
CA ASP A 26 -7.44 -7.46 -0.68
C ASP A 26 -6.85 -8.82 -0.28
N PRO A 27 -6.84 -9.18 1.02
CA PRO A 27 -6.31 -10.44 1.50
C PRO A 27 -7.18 -11.66 1.13
N THR A 28 -8.40 -11.46 0.64
CA THR A 28 -9.28 -12.56 0.18
C THR A 28 -8.91 -13.08 -1.20
N ILE A 29 -8.09 -12.34 -1.95
CA ILE A 29 -7.55 -12.73 -3.25
C ILE A 29 -6.15 -13.30 -3.05
N GLU A 30 -5.84 -14.41 -3.74
CA GLU A 30 -4.53 -15.06 -3.68
C GLU A 30 -3.38 -14.08 -3.96
N GLY A 31 -2.36 -14.10 -3.10
CA GLY A 31 -1.22 -13.18 -3.18
C GLY A 31 -1.48 -11.77 -2.61
N THR A 32 -2.66 -11.50 -2.05
CA THR A 32 -3.02 -10.22 -1.42
C THR A 32 -2.70 -9.01 -2.32
N PRO A 33 -3.27 -8.95 -3.52
CA PRO A 33 -2.95 -7.91 -4.49
C PRO A 33 -3.47 -6.53 -4.06
N PHE A 34 -2.80 -5.48 -4.52
CA PHE A 34 -3.30 -4.12 -4.43
C PHE A 34 -4.52 -3.96 -5.36
N VAL A 35 -5.65 -3.57 -4.77
CA VAL A 35 -6.94 -3.32 -5.45
C VAL A 35 -7.23 -1.83 -5.62
N PHE A 36 -6.51 -0.98 -4.90
CA PHE A 36 -6.54 0.47 -5.05
C PHE A 36 -5.18 1.08 -4.77
N VAL A 37 -4.82 2.09 -5.56
CA VAL A 37 -3.73 3.03 -5.28
C VAL A 37 -4.18 4.44 -5.66
N ASN A 38 -3.72 5.45 -4.94
CA ASN A 38 -3.96 6.84 -5.30
C ASN A 38 -2.80 7.46 -6.12
N HIS A 39 -3.06 8.64 -6.67
CA HIS A 39 -2.10 9.32 -7.53
C HIS A 39 -0.80 9.71 -6.80
N SER A 40 -0.88 9.97 -5.50
CA SER A 40 0.28 10.26 -4.66
C SER A 40 1.23 9.06 -4.55
N PHE A 41 0.69 7.84 -4.51
CA PHE A 41 1.48 6.61 -4.54
C PHE A 41 2.15 6.36 -5.90
N GLU A 42 1.44 6.61 -7.01
CA GLU A 42 2.03 6.54 -8.36
C GLU A 42 3.23 7.49 -8.48
N LYS A 43 3.06 8.74 -8.03
CA LYS A 43 4.13 9.75 -8.00
C LYS A 43 5.31 9.36 -7.13
N LEU A 44 5.05 8.80 -5.94
CA LEU A 44 6.10 8.39 -5.01
C LEU A 44 6.98 7.29 -5.63
N THR A 45 6.34 6.27 -6.19
CA THR A 45 7.00 5.03 -6.63
C THR A 45 7.47 5.07 -8.08
N GLY A 46 6.86 5.91 -8.91
CA GLY A 46 7.11 6.01 -10.35
C GLY A 46 6.44 4.92 -11.18
N TYR A 47 5.59 4.09 -10.57
CA TYR A 47 4.75 3.11 -11.29
C TYR A 47 3.37 3.71 -11.54
N SER A 48 2.81 3.42 -12.71
CA SER A 48 1.42 3.78 -12.99
C SER A 48 0.44 2.81 -12.31
N LYS A 49 -0.79 3.25 -12.07
CA LYS A 49 -1.86 2.42 -11.51
C LYS A 49 -2.00 1.08 -12.24
N ASP A 50 -2.00 1.10 -13.56
CA ASP A 50 -2.18 -0.11 -14.38
C ASP A 50 -1.03 -1.12 -14.21
N GLU A 51 0.16 -0.64 -13.83
CA GLU A 51 1.30 -1.50 -13.52
C GLU A 51 1.27 -2.04 -12.08
N ILE A 52 0.48 -1.44 -11.19
CA ILE A 52 0.45 -1.75 -9.76
C ILE A 52 -0.75 -2.63 -9.40
N ILE A 53 -1.94 -2.33 -9.95
CA ILE A 53 -3.17 -3.04 -9.61
C ILE A 53 -3.02 -4.53 -9.95
N GLY A 54 -3.43 -5.40 -9.02
CA GLY A 54 -3.28 -6.84 -9.16
C GLY A 54 -1.92 -7.40 -8.70
N LYS A 55 -0.96 -6.54 -8.33
CA LYS A 55 0.34 -6.99 -7.79
C LYS A 55 0.39 -6.95 -6.26
N ASN A 56 1.19 -7.83 -5.68
CA ASN A 56 1.58 -7.77 -4.28
C ASN A 56 2.67 -6.72 -4.05
N GLY A 57 2.74 -6.11 -2.86
CA GLY A 57 3.74 -5.10 -2.51
C GLY A 57 5.22 -5.53 -2.59
N SER A 58 5.51 -6.82 -2.80
CA SER A 58 6.87 -7.34 -2.97
C SER A 58 7.64 -6.76 -4.15
N PHE A 59 6.97 -6.23 -5.19
CA PHE A 59 7.66 -5.60 -6.32
C PHE A 59 8.42 -4.31 -5.93
N LEU A 60 8.14 -3.74 -4.76
CA LEU A 60 8.84 -2.58 -4.21
C LEU A 60 10.05 -2.94 -3.36
N GLN A 61 10.22 -4.23 -3.03
CA GLN A 61 11.29 -4.70 -2.16
C GLN A 61 12.58 -4.90 -2.97
N GLY A 62 13.72 -4.84 -2.29
CA GLY A 62 15.03 -5.04 -2.90
C GLY A 62 16.08 -5.50 -1.89
N PRO A 63 17.38 -5.46 -2.24
CA PRO A 63 18.44 -6.14 -1.50
C PRO A 63 18.53 -5.76 -0.01
N ASP A 64 18.33 -4.48 0.29
CA ASP A 64 18.41 -3.97 1.67
C ASP A 64 17.05 -3.92 2.40
N THR A 65 15.98 -4.51 1.84
CA THR A 65 14.68 -4.56 2.51
C THR A 65 14.76 -5.52 3.70
N ASN A 66 14.41 -5.04 4.90
CA ASN A 66 14.53 -5.82 6.13
C ASN A 66 13.51 -6.98 6.18
N VAL A 67 14.01 -8.21 6.17
CA VAL A 67 13.18 -9.44 6.16
C VAL A 67 12.36 -9.61 7.45
N GLU A 68 12.89 -9.19 8.60
CA GLU A 68 12.17 -9.30 9.87
C GLU A 68 10.96 -8.34 9.90
N SER A 69 11.12 -7.11 9.41
CA SER A 69 9.99 -6.17 9.24
C SER A 69 8.93 -6.73 8.28
N LEU A 70 9.33 -7.40 7.20
CA LEU A 70 8.39 -8.06 6.28
C LEU A 70 7.61 -9.19 6.96
N LYS A 71 8.29 -10.00 7.77
CA LYS A 71 7.65 -11.07 8.54
C LYS A 71 6.63 -10.50 9.53
N GLN A 72 6.98 -9.43 10.25
CA GLN A 72 6.09 -8.74 11.17
C GLN A 72 4.84 -8.18 10.47
N ILE A 73 5.00 -7.62 9.26
CA ILE A 73 3.87 -7.16 8.44
C ILE A 73 2.99 -8.34 8.03
N SER A 74 3.59 -9.44 7.56
CA SER A 74 2.86 -10.65 7.17
C SER A 74 2.07 -11.24 8.35
N ASP A 75 2.67 -11.29 9.53
CA ASP A 75 2.02 -11.73 10.77
C ASP A 75 0.86 -10.82 11.16
N ALA A 76 1.04 -9.50 11.06
CA ALA A 76 -0.01 -8.52 11.36
C ALA A 76 -1.22 -8.69 10.42
N ILE A 77 -0.99 -8.88 9.11
CA ILE A 77 -2.06 -9.12 8.13
C ILE A 77 -2.81 -10.41 8.48
N ARG A 78 -2.10 -11.52 8.74
CA ARG A 78 -2.73 -12.81 9.08
C ARG A 78 -3.56 -12.78 10.35
N ASN A 79 -3.18 -11.94 11.31
CA ASN A 79 -3.85 -11.81 12.59
C ASN A 79 -4.85 -10.64 12.64
N GLU A 80 -5.09 -9.96 11.51
CA GLU A 80 -5.97 -8.79 11.41
C GLU A 80 -5.61 -7.68 12.42
N LYS A 81 -4.30 -7.45 12.61
CA LYS A 81 -3.76 -6.45 13.53
C LYS A 81 -3.14 -5.28 12.78
N SER A 82 -3.34 -4.08 13.32
CA SER A 82 -2.62 -2.88 12.85
C SER A 82 -1.14 -2.95 13.23
N ILE A 83 -0.27 -2.51 12.33
CA ILE A 83 1.17 -2.40 12.56
C ILE A 83 1.73 -1.15 11.88
N THR A 84 2.85 -0.64 12.38
CA THR A 84 3.65 0.40 11.74
C THR A 84 5.09 -0.07 11.66
N GLN A 85 5.69 0.04 10.48
CA GLN A 85 7.07 -0.35 10.19
C GLN A 85 7.69 0.69 9.25
N ILE A 86 9.00 0.86 9.35
CA ILE A 86 9.79 1.62 8.38
C ILE A 86 10.43 0.60 7.44
N LEU A 87 10.19 0.71 6.13
CA LEU A 87 10.63 -0.30 5.18
C LEU A 87 11.34 0.35 3.99
N LYS A 88 12.57 -0.07 3.75
CA LYS A 88 13.32 0.37 2.57
C LYS A 88 12.71 -0.24 1.30
N ASN A 89 12.15 0.62 0.44
CA ASN A 89 11.51 0.28 -0.82
C ASN A 89 12.17 0.99 -2.01
N TYR A 90 12.00 0.43 -3.20
CA TYR A 90 12.68 0.85 -4.43
C TYR A 90 11.68 1.36 -5.47
N LYS A 91 12.04 2.47 -6.11
CA LYS A 91 11.24 3.10 -7.18
C LYS A 91 11.48 2.41 -8.51
N LYS A 92 10.57 2.57 -9.47
CA LYS A 92 10.62 1.93 -10.80
C LYS A 92 11.92 2.15 -11.57
N LYS A 93 12.44 3.38 -11.54
CA LYS A 93 13.67 3.73 -12.27
C LYS A 93 14.86 3.76 -11.33
N TRP A 94 14.88 4.77 -10.45
CA TRP A 94 16.00 5.01 -9.55
C TRP A 94 15.51 5.65 -8.27
N GLY A 95 16.14 5.28 -7.15
CA GLY A 95 15.89 5.84 -5.84
C GLY A 95 15.18 4.90 -4.88
N ILE A 96 15.27 5.27 -3.62
CA ILE A 96 14.72 4.55 -2.49
C ILE A 96 13.70 5.45 -1.80
N PHE A 97 12.68 4.85 -1.21
CA PHE A 97 11.83 5.50 -0.22
C PHE A 97 11.68 4.60 1.00
N LEU A 98 11.35 5.20 2.14
CA LEU A 98 11.19 4.53 3.42
C LEU A 98 9.72 4.45 3.83
#